data_AF-A0AAN5I2R6-F1
#
_entry.id   AF-A0AAN5I2R6-F1
#
_cell.length_a   1.000
_cell.length_b   1.000
_cell.length_c   1.000
_cell.angle_alpha   90.00
_cell.angle_beta   90.00
_cell.angle_gamma   90.00
#
_symmetry.space_group_name_H-M   'P 1'
#
loop_
_entity.id
_entity.type
_entity.pdbx_description
1 polymer ?
#
loop_
_entity_poly.entity_id
_entity_poly.type
_entity_poly.pdbx_seq_one_letter_code
_entity_poly.pdbx_strand_id
1 'polypeptide(L)'
;MFEVRKSATESNNSNDMKLDGKQYHLQEQKSYDRSILSNVVRKCYLCDAKTTVVFGTPVNPTERSAFLDSLFVHERHKNRLELLRLSTQDAFFCIAHVVRKLGVPMNSLYSDLNNVRQTKHKHSEHS
;
A
#
# COMPACT_ATOMS: atom_id res chain seq x y z
N MET A 1 32.33 -29.15 -59.79
CA MET A 1 31.65 -30.06 -58.85
C MET A 1 32.04 -29.59 -57.45
N PHE A 2 31.12 -28.98 -56.71
CA PHE A 2 31.42 -28.30 -55.43
C PHE A 2 31.09 -29.23 -54.26
N GLU A 3 32.10 -29.59 -53.46
CA GLU A 3 31.93 -30.25 -52.17
C GLU A 3 31.61 -29.18 -51.10
N VAL A 4 30.39 -29.24 -50.56
CA VAL A 4 29.98 -28.40 -49.43
C VAL A 4 30.11 -29.23 -48.14
N ARG A 5 31.09 -28.85 -47.32
CA ARG A 5 31.35 -29.45 -46.01
C ARG A 5 30.26 -29.05 -45.01
N LYS A 6 29.72 -30.05 -44.32
CA LYS A 6 28.82 -29.90 -43.17
C LYS A 6 29.66 -29.48 -41.95
N SER A 7 29.20 -28.48 -41.21
CA SER A 7 29.73 -28.16 -39.89
C SER A 7 28.56 -28.00 -38.92
N ALA A 8 28.40 -29.01 -38.07
CA ALA A 8 27.56 -28.96 -36.88
C ALA A 8 28.30 -28.16 -35.80
N THR A 9 27.59 -27.29 -35.11
CA THR A 9 28.04 -26.71 -33.83
C THR A 9 26.90 -26.84 -32.85
N GLU A 10 27.02 -27.87 -32.01
CA GLU A 10 26.35 -27.96 -30.73
C GLU A 10 26.81 -26.79 -29.85
N SER A 11 25.89 -26.12 -29.19
CA SER A 11 26.22 -25.23 -28.07
C SER A 11 25.16 -25.37 -27.01
N ASN A 12 25.49 -26.28 -26.10
CA ASN A 12 24.91 -26.45 -24.78
C ASN A 12 24.98 -25.13 -24.01
N ASN A 13 23.85 -24.68 -23.45
CA ASN A 13 23.91 -23.73 -22.34
C ASN A 13 22.78 -24.01 -21.35
N SER A 14 23.03 -24.99 -20.49
CA SER A 14 22.19 -25.35 -19.35
C SER A 14 22.53 -24.40 -18.19
N ASN A 15 21.81 -23.28 -18.10
CA ASN A 15 21.90 -22.41 -16.94
C ASN A 15 21.10 -23.04 -15.78
N ASP A 16 21.80 -23.85 -15.00
CA ASP A 16 21.37 -24.39 -13.71
C ASP A 16 21.33 -23.25 -12.67
N MET A 17 20.19 -22.57 -12.56
CA MET A 17 19.95 -21.59 -11.50
C MET A 17 19.72 -22.31 -10.18
N LYS A 18 20.78 -22.41 -9.37
CA LYS A 18 20.68 -22.73 -7.95
C LYS A 18 19.88 -21.64 -7.24
N LEU A 19 18.65 -21.98 -6.83
CA LEU A 19 17.85 -21.18 -5.91
C LEU A 19 18.41 -21.37 -4.50
N ASP A 20 19.41 -20.56 -4.15
CA ASP A 20 19.84 -20.40 -2.77
C ASP A 20 18.65 -19.90 -1.94
N GLY A 21 18.19 -20.75 -1.01
CA GLY A 21 17.11 -20.49 -0.07
C GLY A 21 17.45 -19.31 0.83
N LYS A 22 17.18 -18.10 0.34
CA LYS A 22 17.17 -16.89 1.16
C LYS A 22 15.95 -16.98 2.07
N GLN A 23 16.21 -17.38 3.30
CA GLN A 23 15.28 -17.32 4.42
C GLN A 23 14.91 -15.84 4.63
N TYR A 24 13.73 -15.45 4.15
CA TYR A 24 13.22 -14.09 4.34
C TYR A 24 12.97 -13.88 5.83
N HIS A 25 13.91 -13.19 6.48
CA HIS A 25 13.74 -12.69 7.83
C HIS A 25 12.60 -11.66 7.78
N LEU A 26 11.43 -12.02 8.31
CA LEU A 26 10.31 -11.11 8.54
C LEU A 26 10.79 -10.03 9.52
N GLN A 27 11.35 -8.96 8.98
CA GLN A 27 11.77 -7.82 9.76
C GLN A 27 10.52 -7.10 10.22
N GLU A 28 10.26 -7.29 11.51
CA GLU A 28 9.37 -6.61 12.43
C GLU A 28 8.45 -5.54 11.82
N GLN A 29 7.16 -5.82 11.97
CA GLN A 29 6.02 -4.93 11.83
C GLN A 29 6.23 -3.64 12.64
N LYS A 30 7.01 -2.68 12.13
CA LYS A 30 6.98 -1.30 12.61
C LYS A 30 5.64 -0.71 12.21
N SER A 31 4.68 -0.91 13.11
CA SER A 31 3.46 -0.13 13.33
C SER A 31 3.23 0.98 12.31
N TYR A 32 2.49 0.65 11.24
CA TYR A 32 1.91 1.62 10.31
C TYR A 32 0.78 2.40 11.00
N ASP A 33 1.06 3.09 12.10
CA ASP A 33 0.10 3.97 12.77
C ASP A 33 0.18 5.38 12.14
N ARG A 34 0.01 5.45 10.81
CA ARG A 34 -0.09 6.72 10.06
C ARG A 34 -1.54 7.19 9.88
N SER A 35 -2.48 6.63 10.65
CA SER A 35 -3.80 7.23 10.82
C SER A 35 -3.68 8.45 11.71
N ILE A 36 -3.48 9.63 11.11
CA ILE A 36 -3.60 10.88 11.85
C ILE A 36 -5.09 11.11 12.09
N LEU A 37 -5.56 10.78 13.29
CA LEU A 37 -6.85 11.27 13.80
C LEU A 37 -6.73 12.78 13.98
N SER A 38 -6.95 13.53 12.90
CA SER A 38 -6.93 14.99 12.96
C SER A 38 -8.34 15.52 13.17
N ASN A 39 -8.49 16.57 13.97
CA ASN A 39 -9.75 17.33 14.06
C ASN A 39 -10.06 18.11 12.76
N VAL A 40 -9.20 17.98 11.74
CA VAL A 40 -9.33 18.66 10.45
C VAL A 40 -10.00 17.73 9.46
N VAL A 41 -11.16 18.13 8.96
CA VAL A 41 -11.81 17.44 7.84
C VAL A 41 -10.99 17.67 6.58
N ARG A 42 -10.49 16.59 5.99
CA ARG A 42 -9.75 16.62 4.72
C ARG A 42 -10.52 15.89 3.63
N LYS A 43 -10.25 16.29 2.38
CA LYS A 43 -10.88 15.72 1.19
C LYS A 43 -10.02 14.61 0.63
N CYS A 44 -10.61 13.44 0.35
CA CYS A 44 -9.91 12.35 -0.30
C CYS A 44 -9.56 12.71 -1.75
N TYR A 45 -8.31 12.47 -2.14
CA TYR A 45 -7.81 12.77 -3.48
C TYR A 45 -8.51 11.97 -4.59
N LEU A 46 -8.95 10.74 -4.30
CA LEU A 46 -9.54 9.84 -5.30
C LEU A 46 -11.05 10.02 -5.46
N CYS A 47 -11.81 9.95 -4.37
CA CYS A 47 -13.28 9.99 -4.41
C CYS A 47 -13.88 11.31 -3.93
N ASP A 48 -13.05 12.29 -3.58
CA ASP A 48 -13.50 13.61 -3.16
C ASP A 48 -14.35 13.63 -1.85
N ALA A 49 -14.44 12.48 -1.15
CA ALA A 49 -15.14 12.37 0.13
C ALA A 49 -14.42 13.13 1.25
N LYS A 50 -15.19 13.82 2.10
CA LYS A 50 -14.69 14.55 3.27
C LYS A 50 -14.66 13.62 4.48
N THR A 51 -13.51 13.48 5.14
CA THR A 51 -13.34 12.64 6.34
C THR A 51 -12.29 13.23 7.27
N THR A 52 -12.42 12.97 8.56
CA THR A 52 -11.42 13.32 9.60
C THR A 52 -10.29 12.31 9.67
N VAL A 53 -10.57 11.06 9.29
CA VAL A 53 -9.59 9.97 9.23
C VAL A 53 -9.05 9.88 7.81
N VAL A 54 -7.81 10.32 7.64
CA VAL A 54 -7.09 10.27 6.36
C VAL A 54 -5.68 9.75 6.53
N PHE A 55 -5.18 9.16 5.46
CA PHE A 55 -3.79 8.73 5.30
C PHE A 55 -3.11 9.69 4.32
N GLY A 56 -1.99 10.29 4.73
CA GLY A 56 -1.19 11.16 3.88
C GLY A 56 -0.20 10.38 3.03
N THR A 57 0.16 10.92 1.86
CA THR A 57 1.24 10.35 1.06
C THR A 57 2.59 10.45 1.79
N PRO A 58 3.43 9.41 1.75
CA PRO A 58 4.82 9.50 2.22
C PRO A 58 5.64 10.55 1.47
N VAL A 59 6.57 11.20 2.19
CA VAL A 59 7.55 12.14 1.60
C VAL A 59 8.66 11.39 0.87
N ASN A 60 9.07 10.22 1.38
CA ASN A 60 10.08 9.40 0.73
C ASN A 60 9.54 8.83 -0.60
N PRO A 61 10.23 9.01 -1.74
CA PRO A 61 9.74 8.57 -3.06
C PRO A 61 9.49 7.06 -3.16
N THR A 62 10.35 6.24 -2.57
CA THR A 62 10.23 4.77 -2.58
C THR A 62 9.00 4.33 -1.77
N GLU A 63 8.83 4.87 -0.57
CA GLU A 63 7.62 4.61 0.25
C GLU A 63 6.37 5.15 -0.44
N ARG A 64 6.46 6.30 -1.11
CA ARG A 64 5.35 6.92 -1.82
C ARG A 64 4.85 6.02 -2.93
N SER A 65 5.73 5.52 -3.80
CA SER A 65 5.35 4.60 -4.86
C SER A 65 4.69 3.34 -4.30
N ALA A 66 5.31 2.70 -3.32
CA ALA A 66 4.77 1.49 -2.66
C ALA A 66 3.40 1.74 -2.00
N PHE A 67 3.22 2.91 -1.37
CA PHE A 67 1.94 3.32 -0.80
C PHE A 67 0.88 3.52 -1.89
N LEU A 68 1.20 4.22 -2.99
CA LEU A 68 0.25 4.44 -4.07
C LEU A 68 -0.12 3.12 -4.80
N ASP A 69 0.82 2.18 -4.91
CA ASP A 69 0.57 0.81 -5.40
C ASP A 69 -0.30 -0.03 -4.45
N SER A 70 -0.33 0.30 -3.16
CA SER A 70 -1.13 -0.42 -2.16
C SER A 70 -2.59 0.04 -2.09
N LEU A 71 -2.93 1.17 -2.71
CA LEU A 71 -4.29 1.67 -2.72
C LEU A 71 -5.21 0.79 -3.58
N PHE A 72 -6.45 0.64 -3.12
CA PHE A 72 -7.53 0.11 -3.94
C PHE A 72 -8.09 1.22 -4.83
N VAL A 73 -8.01 1.03 -6.14
CA VAL A 73 -8.25 2.09 -7.11
C VAL A 73 -9.17 1.58 -8.21
N HIS A 74 -10.30 2.25 -8.42
CA HIS A 74 -11.13 2.02 -9.60
C HIS A 74 -10.42 2.53 -10.86
N GLU A 75 -10.65 1.88 -12.00
CA GLU A 75 -9.98 2.21 -13.26
C GLU A 75 -10.06 3.71 -13.63
N ARG A 76 -11.22 4.33 -13.40
CA ARG A 76 -11.43 5.78 -13.58
C ARG A 76 -10.50 6.69 -12.78
N HIS A 77 -9.86 6.21 -11.71
CA HIS A 77 -8.95 6.99 -10.87
C HIS A 77 -7.47 6.72 -11.18
N LYS A 78 -7.14 5.76 -12.06
CA LYS A 78 -5.73 5.40 -12.37
C LYS A 78 -4.92 6.60 -12.88
N ASN A 79 -5.48 7.37 -13.81
CA ASN A 79 -4.78 8.54 -14.37
C ASN A 79 -4.46 9.59 -13.29
N ARG A 80 -5.38 9.85 -12.34
CA ARG A 80 -5.11 10.76 -11.21
C ARG A 80 -3.94 10.28 -10.35
N LEU A 81 -3.78 8.97 -10.17
CA LEU A 81 -2.65 8.41 -9.41
C LEU A 81 -1.33 8.50 -10.15
N GLU A 82 -1.30 8.26 -11.45
CA GLU A 82 -0.09 8.44 -12.25
C GLU A 82 0.38 9.89 -12.21
N LEU A 83 -0.54 10.85 -12.35
CA LEU A 83 -0.21 12.27 -12.18
C LEU A 83 0.33 12.57 -10.77
N LEU A 84 -0.28 11.97 -9.74
CA LEU A 84 0.18 12.14 -8.37
C LEU A 84 1.57 11.54 -8.13
N ARG A 85 1.92 10.41 -8.77
CA ARG A 85 3.25 9.79 -8.71
C ARG A 85 4.33 10.69 -9.27
N LEU A 86 4.04 11.33 -10.40
CA LEU A 86 4.96 12.25 -11.06
C LEU A 86 5.07 13.60 -10.33
N SER A 87 4.13 13.91 -9.45
CA SER A 87 4.12 15.13 -8.64
C SER A 87 4.70 14.92 -7.24
N THR A 88 5.23 16.00 -6.66
CA THR A 88 5.56 16.09 -5.23
C THR A 88 4.39 16.53 -4.36
N GLN A 89 3.18 16.57 -4.91
CA GLN A 89 2.00 17.07 -4.21
C GLN A 89 1.61 16.17 -3.02
N ASP A 90 1.30 16.80 -1.88
CA ASP A 90 0.69 16.11 -0.75
C ASP A 90 -0.77 15.79 -1.04
N ALA A 91 -1.16 14.55 -0.77
CA ALA A 91 -2.51 14.05 -0.99
C ALA A 91 -2.99 13.24 0.21
N PHE A 92 -4.31 13.23 0.40
CA PHE A 92 -4.96 12.53 1.50
C PHE A 92 -5.92 11.47 0.98
N PHE A 93 -5.93 10.31 1.61
CA PHE A 93 -6.73 9.16 1.20
C PHE A 93 -7.63 8.73 2.35
N CYS A 94 -8.90 8.50 2.05
CA CYS A 94 -9.82 7.94 3.05
C CYS A 94 -9.51 6.45 3.29
N ILE A 95 -9.88 5.97 4.48
CA ILE A 95 -9.68 4.57 4.89
C ILE A 95 -10.23 3.54 3.89
N ALA A 96 -11.30 3.88 3.16
CA ALA A 96 -11.91 3.01 2.17
C ALA A 96 -10.97 2.60 1.03
N HIS A 97 -10.08 3.49 0.61
CA HIS A 97 -9.10 3.18 -0.44
C HIS A 97 -7.86 2.49 0.10
N VAL A 98 -7.53 2.68 1.38
CA VAL A 98 -6.35 2.06 1.99
C VAL A 98 -6.63 0.60 2.36
N VAL A 99 -7.79 0.32 2.96
CA VAL A 99 -8.01 -1.01 3.58
C VAL A 99 -8.61 -2.04 2.63
N ARG A 100 -9.28 -1.65 1.54
CA ARG A 100 -9.92 -2.61 0.61
C ARG A 100 -8.96 -3.61 -0.03
N LYS A 101 -7.65 -3.32 -0.14
CA LYS A 101 -6.68 -4.25 -0.71
C LYS A 101 -6.44 -5.47 0.18
N LEU A 102 -6.69 -5.37 1.49
CA LEU A 102 -6.48 -6.45 2.45
C LEU A 102 -7.58 -7.53 2.44
N GLY A 103 -8.59 -7.41 1.57
CA GLY A 103 -9.68 -8.39 1.49
C GLY A 103 -10.60 -8.42 2.72
N VAL A 104 -10.36 -7.57 3.71
CA VAL A 104 -11.21 -7.46 4.90
C VAL A 104 -12.48 -6.67 4.57
N PRO A 105 -13.67 -7.21 4.89
CA PRO A 105 -14.92 -6.51 4.67
C PRO A 105 -14.98 -5.24 5.51
N MET A 106 -15.40 -4.14 4.87
CA MET A 106 -15.43 -2.78 5.42
C MET A 106 -16.16 -2.69 6.78
N ASN A 107 -17.13 -3.57 7.01
CA ASN A 107 -17.93 -3.61 8.24
C ASN A 107 -17.11 -4.00 9.49
N SER A 108 -15.99 -4.70 9.34
CA SER A 108 -15.21 -5.17 10.49
C SER A 108 -14.35 -4.07 11.13
N LEU A 109 -13.97 -3.04 10.37
CA LEU A 109 -12.97 -2.04 10.79
C LEU A 109 -13.56 -0.84 11.52
N TYR A 110 -14.85 -0.56 11.32
CA TYR A 110 -15.53 0.52 12.03
C TYR A 110 -15.86 0.17 13.49
N SER A 111 -16.02 -1.13 13.79
CA SER A 111 -16.28 -1.63 15.15
C SER A 111 -15.15 -1.28 16.12
N ASP A 112 -13.90 -1.38 15.67
CA ASP A 112 -12.73 -1.19 16.53
C ASP A 112 -12.46 0.30 16.81
N LEU A 113 -12.71 1.18 15.83
CA LEU A 113 -12.52 2.62 15.99
C LEU A 113 -13.56 3.24 16.95
N ASN A 114 -14.76 2.66 17.06
CA ASN A 114 -15.79 3.17 17.97
C ASN A 114 -15.61 2.70 19.42
N ASN A 115 -14.93 1.57 19.67
CA ASN A 115 -14.71 1.05 21.03
C ASN A 115 -13.71 1.87 21.86
N VAL A 116 -12.79 2.59 21.21
CA VAL A 116 -11.78 3.44 21.89
C VAL A 116 -12.41 4.64 22.61
N ARG A 117 -13.62 5.07 22.22
CA ARG A 117 -14.30 6.21 22.86
C ARG A 117 -14.97 5.88 24.19
N GLN A 118 -15.29 4.62 24.48
CA GLN A 118 -16.07 4.28 25.67
C GLN A 118 -15.23 4.00 26.93
N THR A 119 -13.92 3.81 26.82
CA THR A 119 -13.07 3.44 27.97
C THR A 119 -12.65 4.62 28.86
N LYS A 120 -12.90 5.88 28.46
CA LYS A 120 -12.46 7.06 29.21
C LYS A 120 -13.41 7.58 30.30
N HIS A 121 -14.57 6.96 30.54
CA HIS A 121 -15.57 7.50 31.48
C HIS A 121 -15.78 6.73 32.79
N LYS A 122 -14.94 5.74 33.15
CA LYS A 122 -15.18 4.88 34.34
C LYS A 122 -14.18 5.02 35.49
N HIS A 123 -13.51 6.16 35.67
CA HIS A 123 -12.54 6.34 36.77
C HIS A 123 -12.72 7.64 37.57
N SER A 124 -13.95 8.00 37.95
CA SER A 124 -14.18 9.21 38.76
C SER A 124 -15.32 9.13 39.78
N GLU A 125 -15.61 7.97 40.36
CA GLU A 125 -16.56 7.89 41.49
C GLU A 125 -16.07 6.87 42.53
N HIS A 126 -15.14 7.29 43.39
CA HIS A 126 -14.98 6.76 44.75
C HIS A 126 -14.09 7.73 45.54
N SER A 127 -14.72 8.67 46.24
CA SER A 127 -14.20 9.40 47.40
C SER A 127 -15.37 9.71 48.31
#